data_AF-X8IGF7-F1
#
_entry.id   AF-X8IGF7-F1
#
_cell.length_a   1.000
_cell.length_b   1.000
_cell.length_c   1.000
_cell.angle_alpha   90.00
_cell.angle_beta   90.00
_cell.angle_gamma   90.00
#
_symmetry.space_group_name_H-M   'P 1'
#
loop_
_entity.id
_entity.type
_entity.pdbx_description
1 polymer ?
#
loop_
_entity_poly.entity_id
_entity_poly.type
_entity_poly.pdbx_seq_one_letter_code
_entity_poly.pdbx_strand_id
1 'polypeptide(L)'
;MKKILLISVLCLAIIACGKKEEAQQEATQATETIQGQSTEVPNPFIEAKNLEEASKIAGFTLSVPANYEDYKKQTIQAIENDMIEVIYFNDTDNEGLRIRKAKGTDDISGDYNEYKNVETVKVGDYDVTEKSDGKNIFVATWTDGTYSYAIDIDRAELSKEDIENLISNIK
;
A
#
# COMPACT_ATOMS: atom_id res chain seq x y z
N MET A 1 -42.32 4.64 -54.46
CA MET A 1 -42.25 3.40 -55.24
C MET A 1 -42.58 2.22 -54.32
N LYS A 2 -43.59 1.41 -54.72
CA LYS A 2 -43.98 0.11 -54.14
C LYS A 2 -42.75 -0.83 -54.07
N LYS A 3 -42.60 -1.75 -53.12
CA LYS A 3 -43.30 -3.05 -52.93
C LYS A 3 -43.07 -3.49 -51.46
N ILE A 4 -44.09 -3.72 -50.61
CA ILE A 4 -44.91 -4.93 -50.37
C ILE A 4 -44.11 -6.22 -50.14
N LEU A 5 -44.16 -6.75 -48.91
CA LEU A 5 -44.52 -8.13 -48.48
C LEU A 5 -44.44 -8.14 -46.92
N LEU A 6 -45.48 -8.18 -46.07
CA LEU A 6 -46.64 -9.06 -45.84
C LEU A 6 -46.28 -10.51 -45.47
N ILE A 7 -46.49 -10.87 -44.19
CA ILE A 7 -47.04 -12.11 -43.58
C ILE A 7 -46.73 -11.99 -42.06
N SER A 8 -47.63 -11.59 -41.15
CA SER A 8 -48.90 -12.19 -40.67
C SER A 8 -48.73 -13.52 -39.92
N VAL A 9 -49.00 -13.51 -38.60
CA VAL A 9 -49.72 -14.47 -37.71
C VAL A 9 -49.20 -14.18 -36.29
N LEU A 10 -49.87 -13.52 -35.34
CA LEU A 10 -51.24 -13.45 -34.81
C LEU A 10 -51.62 -14.54 -33.77
N CYS A 11 -51.80 -14.05 -32.52
CA CYS A 11 -52.55 -14.58 -31.36
C CYS A 11 -51.91 -15.72 -30.53
N LEU A 12 -51.99 -15.77 -29.20
CA LEU A 12 -52.98 -15.29 -28.21
C LEU A 12 -52.27 -14.70 -26.97
N ALA A 13 -52.60 -13.48 -26.52
CA ALA A 13 -53.69 -13.08 -25.60
C ALA A 13 -53.29 -13.16 -24.10
N ILE A 14 -53.35 -12.00 -23.47
CA ILE A 14 -52.95 -11.70 -22.09
C ILE A 14 -54.20 -11.35 -21.26
N ILE A 15 -54.11 -11.63 -19.96
CA ILE A 15 -54.81 -11.00 -18.83
C ILE A 15 -56.25 -11.45 -18.54
N ALA A 16 -56.44 -12.03 -17.36
CA ALA A 16 -57.58 -11.69 -16.51
C ALA A 16 -57.21 -11.85 -15.03
N CYS A 17 -57.36 -10.73 -14.32
CA CYS A 17 -57.14 -10.52 -12.90
C CYS A 17 -58.24 -11.19 -12.07
N GLY A 18 -57.90 -11.73 -10.90
CA GLY A 18 -58.87 -12.31 -9.96
C GLY A 18 -58.24 -12.47 -8.59
N LYS A 19 -58.11 -11.36 -7.87
CA LYS A 19 -57.64 -11.30 -6.48
C LYS A 19 -58.74 -11.83 -5.56
N LYS A 20 -58.50 -12.94 -4.86
CA LYS A 20 -59.13 -13.22 -3.56
C LYS A 20 -58.14 -14.01 -2.71
N GLU A 21 -57.93 -13.46 -1.53
CA GLU A 21 -56.96 -13.81 -0.49
C GLU A 21 -57.60 -14.86 0.44
N GLU A 22 -56.85 -15.90 0.81
CA GLU A 22 -57.10 -16.72 2.00
C GLU A 22 -55.81 -17.50 2.39
N ALA A 23 -55.14 -16.96 3.41
CA ALA A 23 -54.41 -17.55 4.54
C ALA A 23 -53.67 -18.91 4.45
N GLN A 24 -52.36 -18.80 4.73
CA GLN A 24 -51.51 -19.57 5.66
C GLN A 24 -51.24 -21.07 5.44
N GLN A 25 -49.96 -21.39 5.20
CA GLN A 25 -49.21 -22.32 6.06
C GLN A 25 -47.69 -22.08 5.93
N GLU A 26 -47.05 -21.95 7.09
CA GLU A 26 -45.62 -21.71 7.29
C GLU A 26 -44.78 -22.90 6.81
N ALA A 27 -43.67 -22.60 6.15
CA ALA A 27 -42.48 -23.44 6.18
C ALA A 27 -41.27 -22.51 6.32
N THR A 28 -40.70 -22.52 7.53
CA THR A 28 -39.48 -21.83 7.93
C THR A 28 -38.34 -22.22 7.00
N GLN A 29 -37.94 -21.31 6.12
CA GLN A 29 -36.73 -21.46 5.32
C GLN A 29 -35.58 -20.82 6.11
N ALA A 30 -34.76 -21.65 6.72
CA ALA A 30 -33.50 -21.23 7.30
C ALA A 30 -32.61 -20.73 6.15
N THR A 31 -32.42 -19.42 6.09
CA THR A 31 -31.41 -18.79 5.25
C THR A 31 -30.05 -19.14 5.85
N GLU A 32 -29.39 -20.17 5.34
CA GLU A 32 -27.98 -20.39 5.60
C GLU A 32 -27.20 -19.24 4.95
N THR A 33 -26.87 -18.24 5.75
CA THR A 33 -25.82 -17.29 5.42
C THR A 33 -24.50 -18.05 5.48
N ILE A 34 -23.97 -18.44 4.32
CA ILE A 34 -22.53 -18.71 4.19
C ILE A 34 -21.84 -17.37 4.41
N GLN A 35 -21.53 -17.09 5.67
CA GLN A 35 -20.69 -15.99 6.07
C GLN A 35 -19.29 -16.30 5.53
N GLY A 36 -18.93 -15.67 4.40
CA GLY A 36 -17.59 -15.78 3.85
C GLY A 36 -16.58 -15.48 4.96
N GLN A 37 -15.79 -16.49 5.31
CA GLN A 37 -14.69 -16.30 6.25
C GLN A 37 -13.73 -15.31 5.60
N SER A 38 -13.69 -14.09 6.13
CA SER A 38 -12.61 -13.15 5.84
C SER A 38 -11.32 -13.81 6.33
N THR A 39 -10.51 -14.31 5.40
CA THR A 39 -9.16 -14.79 5.72
C THR A 39 -8.30 -13.56 5.94
N GLU A 40 -8.28 -13.06 7.18
CA GLU A 40 -7.35 -12.01 7.57
C GLU A 40 -5.93 -12.60 7.55
N VAL A 41 -5.09 -12.07 6.65
CA VAL A 41 -3.67 -12.42 6.64
C VAL A 41 -3.05 -11.75 7.87
N PRO A 42 -2.33 -12.50 8.72
CA PRO A 42 -1.72 -11.93 9.92
C PRO A 42 -0.72 -10.82 9.54
N ASN A 43 -0.69 -9.74 10.33
CA ASN A 43 0.29 -8.68 10.18
C ASN A 43 1.70 -9.22 10.57
N PRO A 44 2.69 -9.21 9.66
CA PRO A 44 4.02 -9.75 9.93
C PRO A 44 4.92 -8.83 10.76
N PHE A 45 4.55 -7.56 10.96
CA PHE A 45 5.39 -6.60 11.68
C PHE A 45 5.40 -6.82 13.20
N ILE A 46 6.59 -6.77 13.77
CA ILE A 46 6.87 -6.83 15.20
C ILE A 46 7.45 -5.47 15.62
N GLU A 47 6.79 -4.79 16.56
CA GLU A 47 7.30 -3.53 17.11
C GLU A 47 8.57 -3.76 17.94
N ALA A 48 9.57 -2.92 17.74
CA ALA A 48 10.86 -2.95 18.41
C ALA A 48 11.10 -1.65 19.19
N LYS A 49 11.68 -1.75 20.38
CA LYS A 49 11.96 -0.59 21.24
C LYS A 49 13.06 0.31 20.68
N ASN A 50 13.94 -0.24 19.87
CA ASN A 50 15.07 0.44 19.26
C ASN A 50 15.63 -0.37 18.06
N LEU A 51 16.56 0.23 17.32
CA LEU A 51 17.21 -0.41 16.17
C LEU A 51 18.01 -1.68 16.53
N GLU A 52 18.51 -1.81 17.76
CA GLU A 52 19.22 -3.03 18.18
C GLU A 52 18.26 -4.23 18.28
N GLU A 53 17.07 -4.01 18.85
CA GLU A 53 16.02 -5.03 18.92
C GLU A 53 15.49 -5.36 17.51
N ALA A 54 15.23 -4.36 16.69
CA ALA A 54 14.82 -4.57 15.28
C ALA A 54 15.87 -5.37 14.50
N SER A 55 17.16 -5.10 14.72
CA SER A 55 18.25 -5.83 14.08
C SER A 55 18.29 -7.31 14.47
N LYS A 56 17.95 -7.64 15.72
CA LYS A 56 17.85 -9.03 16.19
C LYS A 56 16.69 -9.77 15.53
N ILE A 57 15.56 -9.08 15.30
CA ILE A 57 14.39 -9.64 14.63
C ILE A 57 14.68 -9.86 13.13
N ALA A 58 15.19 -8.84 12.44
CA ALA A 58 15.41 -8.89 10.99
C ALA A 58 16.68 -9.66 10.56
N GLY A 59 17.63 -9.86 11.48
CA GLY A 59 18.89 -10.55 11.20
C GLY A 59 19.94 -9.71 10.46
N PHE A 60 19.77 -8.39 10.40
CA PHE A 60 20.73 -7.43 9.85
C PHE A 60 20.54 -6.06 10.51
N THR A 61 21.50 -5.15 10.35
CA THR A 61 21.43 -3.80 10.92
C THR A 61 20.86 -2.77 9.95
N LEU A 62 20.25 -1.72 10.49
CA LEU A 62 19.88 -0.50 9.79
C LEU A 62 20.44 0.72 10.56
N SER A 63 21.14 1.61 9.86
CA SER A 63 21.54 2.92 10.37
C SER A 63 20.69 4.01 9.73
N VAL A 64 20.08 4.87 10.56
CA VAL A 64 19.24 6.01 10.14
C VAL A 64 19.40 7.15 11.14
N PRO A 65 19.04 8.40 10.78
CA PRO A 65 18.99 9.50 11.74
C PRO A 65 18.04 9.21 12.91
N ALA A 66 18.39 9.67 14.12
CA ALA A 66 17.52 9.52 15.30
C ALA A 66 16.26 10.40 15.25
N ASN A 67 16.28 11.46 14.42
CA ASN A 67 15.18 12.36 14.15
C ASN A 67 15.41 12.99 12.76
N TYR A 68 14.37 13.61 12.22
CA TYR A 68 14.46 14.39 10.99
C TYR A 68 13.66 15.69 11.17
N GLU A 69 14.34 16.84 11.21
CA GLU A 69 13.72 18.15 11.45
C GLU A 69 12.74 18.14 12.66
N ASP A 70 11.46 18.48 12.42
CA ASP A 70 10.40 18.46 13.43
C ASP A 70 9.83 17.06 13.71
N TYR A 71 10.27 16.02 12.98
CA TYR A 71 9.87 14.63 13.15
C TYR A 71 10.80 13.91 14.13
N LYS A 72 10.56 14.13 15.44
CA LYS A 72 11.41 13.67 16.54
C LYS A 72 10.94 12.38 17.22
N LYS A 73 9.72 11.92 16.93
CA LYS A 73 9.18 10.66 17.43
C LYS A 73 9.41 9.56 16.37
N GLN A 74 9.64 8.34 16.83
CA GLN A 74 9.84 7.18 15.94
C GLN A 74 8.99 5.99 16.38
N THR A 75 8.46 5.26 15.40
CA THR A 75 8.05 3.86 15.55
C THR A 75 9.04 3.00 14.78
N ILE A 76 9.57 1.95 15.42
CA ILE A 76 10.52 1.03 14.80
C ILE A 76 9.86 -0.35 14.78
N GLN A 77 9.83 -0.96 13.60
CA GLN A 77 9.21 -2.26 13.38
C GLN A 77 10.16 -3.15 12.58
N ALA A 78 10.00 -4.45 12.71
CA ALA A 78 10.73 -5.42 11.92
C ALA A 78 9.86 -6.60 11.50
N ILE A 79 10.19 -7.19 10.36
CA ILE A 79 9.70 -8.49 9.94
C ILE A 79 10.83 -9.50 10.18
N GLU A 80 10.50 -10.61 10.83
CA GLU A 80 11.48 -11.63 11.20
C GLU A 80 12.28 -12.10 9.97
N ASN A 81 13.60 -12.01 10.07
CA ASN A 81 14.55 -12.36 9.02
C ASN A 81 14.39 -11.62 7.69
N ASP A 82 13.70 -10.48 7.63
CA ASP A 82 13.32 -9.86 6.34
C ASP A 82 13.50 -8.35 6.26
N MET A 83 12.85 -7.57 7.15
CA MET A 83 12.74 -6.11 6.99
C MET A 83 12.92 -5.36 8.32
N ILE A 84 13.50 -4.15 8.25
CA ILE A 84 13.41 -3.12 9.30
C ILE A 84 12.72 -1.88 8.71
N GLU A 85 11.77 -1.32 9.44
CA GLU A 85 11.05 -0.09 9.12
C GLU A 85 11.18 0.92 10.26
N VAL A 86 11.47 2.17 9.93
CA VAL A 86 11.51 3.31 10.85
C VAL A 86 10.57 4.39 10.33
N ILE A 87 9.53 4.69 11.10
CA ILE A 87 8.54 5.73 10.78
C ILE A 87 8.79 6.94 11.67
N TYR A 88 8.85 8.12 11.08
CA TYR A 88 9.13 9.38 11.77
C TYR A 88 7.86 10.22 11.89
N PHE A 89 7.56 10.68 13.10
CA PHE A 89 6.37 11.48 13.41
C PHE A 89 6.75 12.80 14.08
N ASN A 90 5.95 13.83 13.81
CA ASN A 90 6.05 15.11 14.49
C ASN A 90 5.39 15.07 15.88
N ASP A 91 5.42 16.19 16.60
CA ASP A 91 4.86 16.28 17.95
C ASP A 91 3.33 16.07 18.03
N THR A 92 2.62 16.15 16.89
CA THR A 92 1.18 15.90 16.76
C THR A 92 0.84 14.54 16.16
N ASP A 93 1.81 13.61 16.14
CA ASP A 93 1.67 12.22 15.68
C ASP A 93 1.30 12.09 14.19
N ASN A 94 1.64 13.10 13.38
CA ASN A 94 1.56 12.99 11.93
C ASN A 94 2.87 12.42 11.36
N GLU A 95 2.74 11.42 10.48
CA GLU A 95 3.86 10.83 9.76
C GLU A 95 4.46 11.85 8.79
N GLY A 96 5.80 11.94 8.81
CA GLY A 96 6.57 12.75 7.88
C GLY A 96 7.21 11.93 6.80
N LEU A 97 7.90 10.87 7.21
CA LEU A 97 8.63 9.97 6.33
C LEU A 97 8.82 8.61 7.00
N ARG A 98 9.14 7.64 6.16
CA ARG A 98 9.47 6.28 6.54
C ARG A 98 10.71 5.81 5.79
N ILE A 99 11.59 5.13 6.50
CA ILE A 99 12.79 4.50 5.94
C ILE A 99 12.68 2.99 6.13
N ARG A 100 12.96 2.24 5.07
CA ARG A 100 12.99 0.77 5.12
C ARG A 100 14.29 0.21 4.57
N LYS A 101 14.66 -0.95 5.11
CA LYS A 101 15.67 -1.84 4.57
C LYS A 101 15.17 -3.28 4.64
N ALA A 102 15.27 -4.02 3.54
CA ALA A 102 14.87 -5.43 3.50
C ALA A 102 15.81 -6.27 2.65
N LYS A 103 15.78 -7.60 2.82
CA LYS A 103 16.54 -8.52 1.98
C LYS A 103 16.00 -8.51 0.54
N GLY A 104 16.92 -8.60 -0.42
CA GLY A 104 16.58 -8.65 -1.84
C GLY A 104 16.77 -7.32 -2.55
N THR A 105 16.14 -7.18 -3.71
CA THR A 105 16.34 -6.06 -4.62
C THR A 105 15.03 -5.45 -5.12
N ASP A 106 13.91 -5.89 -4.56
CA ASP A 106 12.57 -5.44 -4.96
C ASP A 106 12.24 -4.06 -4.38
N ASP A 107 11.25 -3.39 -4.95
CA ASP A 107 10.73 -2.14 -4.40
C ASP A 107 9.97 -2.41 -3.09
N ILE A 108 10.51 -1.91 -1.99
CA ILE A 108 9.92 -2.02 -0.64
C ILE A 108 9.30 -0.72 -0.13
N SER A 109 9.10 0.28 -1.00
CA SER A 109 8.51 1.58 -0.63
C SER A 109 7.09 1.47 -0.12
N GLY A 110 6.37 0.38 -0.42
CA GLY A 110 4.97 0.19 0.00
C GLY A 110 4.01 1.22 -0.59
N ASP A 111 4.50 2.06 -1.51
CA ASP A 111 3.73 3.00 -2.27
C ASP A 111 3.36 2.36 -3.62
N TYR A 112 2.06 2.11 -3.79
CA TYR A 112 1.47 1.52 -4.99
C TYR A 112 0.84 2.57 -5.92
N ASN A 113 1.09 3.85 -5.69
CA ASN A 113 0.59 4.93 -6.54
C ASN A 113 1.35 4.98 -7.87
N GLU A 114 0.66 5.51 -8.89
CA GLU A 114 1.27 5.82 -10.18
C GLU A 114 1.76 7.27 -10.19
N TYR A 115 3.01 7.46 -10.62
CA TYR A 115 3.63 8.77 -10.73
C TYR A 115 3.90 9.13 -12.18
N LYS A 116 3.72 10.42 -12.50
CA LYS A 116 4.01 10.93 -13.85
C LYS A 116 5.49 10.88 -14.17
N ASN A 117 6.33 11.10 -13.16
CA ASN A 117 7.77 11.13 -13.28
C ASN A 117 8.37 10.02 -12.43
N VAL A 118 9.09 9.13 -13.10
CA VAL A 118 9.91 8.10 -12.49
C VAL A 118 11.28 8.18 -13.16
N GLU A 119 12.30 8.53 -12.39
CA GLU A 119 13.65 8.78 -12.90
C GLU A 119 14.67 7.96 -12.12
N THR A 120 15.75 7.56 -12.79
CA THR A 120 16.91 6.95 -12.12
C THR A 120 18.04 7.97 -12.06
N VAL A 121 18.49 8.30 -10.86
CA VAL A 121 19.58 9.24 -10.60
C VAL A 121 20.71 8.54 -9.85
N LYS A 122 21.95 9.04 -10.01
CA LYS A 122 23.10 8.50 -9.29
C LYS A 122 23.34 9.30 -8.00
N VAL A 123 23.32 8.61 -6.87
CA VAL A 123 23.63 9.17 -5.54
C VAL A 123 24.73 8.31 -4.90
N GLY A 124 25.94 8.87 -4.84
CA GLY A 124 27.13 8.08 -4.48
C GLY A 124 27.31 6.89 -5.43
N ASP A 125 27.38 5.69 -4.85
CA ASP A 125 27.54 4.44 -5.62
C ASP A 125 26.22 3.87 -6.13
N TYR A 126 25.08 4.35 -5.64
CA TYR A 126 23.77 3.77 -5.92
C TYR A 126 23.11 4.40 -7.16
N ASP A 127 22.35 3.57 -7.86
CA ASP A 127 21.33 4.01 -8.82
C ASP A 127 20.00 4.06 -8.07
N VAL A 128 19.46 5.27 -7.91
CA VAL A 128 18.28 5.55 -7.09
C VAL A 128 17.11 5.82 -8.01
N THR A 129 16.01 5.11 -7.83
CA THR A 129 14.74 5.40 -8.50
C THR A 129 13.95 6.40 -7.68
N GLU A 130 13.68 7.58 -8.25
CA GLU A 130 12.88 8.64 -7.65
C GLU A 130 11.50 8.70 -8.33
N LYS A 131 10.42 8.64 -7.53
CA LYS A 131 9.04 8.87 -8.00
C LYS A 131 8.57 10.24 -7.53
N SER A 132 8.11 11.09 -8.46
CA SER A 132 7.78 12.49 -8.18
C SER A 132 6.57 13.00 -8.98
N ASP A 133 6.01 14.15 -8.57
CA ASP A 133 5.06 14.93 -9.37
C ASP A 133 5.73 16.02 -10.23
N GLY A 134 7.06 16.05 -10.26
CA GLY A 134 7.88 17.06 -10.92
C GLY A 134 8.23 18.28 -10.05
N LYS A 135 7.65 18.38 -8.85
CA LYS A 135 8.02 19.36 -7.83
C LYS A 135 8.58 18.68 -6.58
N ASN A 136 7.90 17.66 -6.08
CA ASN A 136 8.25 16.93 -4.88
C ASN A 136 8.54 15.47 -5.20
N ILE A 137 9.59 14.92 -4.60
CA ILE A 137 9.87 13.49 -4.61
C ILE A 137 9.07 12.86 -3.46
N PHE A 138 8.36 11.77 -3.75
CA PHE A 138 7.56 11.04 -2.77
C PHE A 138 8.22 9.72 -2.38
N VAL A 139 8.95 9.11 -3.31
CA VAL A 139 9.60 7.82 -3.08
C VAL A 139 11.00 7.86 -3.66
N ALA A 140 11.98 7.39 -2.89
CA ALA A 140 13.33 7.08 -3.37
C ALA A 140 13.67 5.63 -3.01
N THR A 141 14.02 4.80 -3.99
CA THR A 141 14.41 3.40 -3.77
C THR A 141 15.76 3.09 -4.40
N TRP A 142 16.54 2.25 -3.73
CA TRP A 142 17.83 1.77 -4.26
C TRP A 142 18.18 0.41 -3.67
N THR A 143 19.22 -0.21 -4.22
CA THR A 143 19.76 -1.48 -3.71
C THR A 143 21.27 -1.49 -3.75
N ASP A 144 21.89 -2.19 -2.80
CA ASP A 144 23.32 -2.53 -2.81
C ASP A 144 23.60 -3.91 -3.46
N GLY A 145 22.55 -4.53 -4.03
CA GLY A 145 22.57 -5.88 -4.60
C GLY A 145 22.28 -7.01 -3.60
N THR A 146 22.31 -6.73 -2.30
CA THR A 146 21.93 -7.68 -1.22
C THR A 146 20.66 -7.23 -0.50
N TYR A 147 20.53 -5.93 -0.26
CA TYR A 147 19.39 -5.32 0.40
C TYR A 147 18.76 -4.26 -0.49
N SER A 148 17.44 -4.13 -0.37
CA SER A 148 16.65 -3.04 -0.92
C SER A 148 16.42 -2.00 0.16
N TYR A 149 16.38 -0.74 -0.25
CA TYR A 149 16.17 0.40 0.62
C TYR A 149 15.08 1.29 0.02
N ALA A 150 14.31 1.93 0.90
CA ALA A 150 13.31 2.91 0.49
C ALA A 150 13.24 4.08 1.47
N ILE A 151 13.01 5.27 0.94
CA ILE A 151 12.48 6.42 1.65
C ILE A 151 11.10 6.71 1.04
N ASP A 152 10.08 6.62 1.88
CA ASP A 152 8.67 6.91 1.57
C ASP A 152 8.30 8.21 2.31
N ILE A 153 7.98 9.26 1.57
CA ILE A 153 7.83 10.64 2.07
C ILE A 153 6.34 10.99 2.07
N ASP A 154 5.80 11.28 3.26
CA ASP A 154 4.42 11.73 3.44
C ASP A 154 4.38 13.26 3.60
N ARG A 155 4.50 13.79 4.82
CA ARG A 155 4.40 15.23 5.10
C ARG A 155 5.74 15.94 5.22
N ALA A 156 6.85 15.22 5.30
CA ALA A 156 8.15 15.85 5.42
C ALA A 156 8.49 16.57 4.11
N GLU A 157 8.92 17.82 4.20
CA GLU A 157 9.39 18.58 3.03
C GLU A 157 10.88 18.30 2.87
N LEU A 158 11.22 17.43 1.92
CA LEU A 158 12.62 17.09 1.61
C LEU A 158 13.01 17.76 0.30
N SER A 159 14.10 18.52 0.33
CA SER A 159 14.79 18.90 -0.88
C SER A 159 15.52 17.70 -1.50
N LYS A 160 15.96 17.84 -2.75
CA LYS A 160 16.82 16.84 -3.38
C LYS A 160 18.10 16.59 -2.58
N GLU A 161 18.70 17.64 -2.05
CA GLU A 161 19.93 17.54 -1.23
C GLU A 161 19.67 16.77 0.07
N ASP A 162 18.50 16.96 0.69
CA ASP A 162 18.13 16.21 1.90
C ASP A 162 17.99 14.71 1.62
N ILE A 163 17.39 14.34 0.49
CA ILE A 163 17.24 12.95 0.05
C ILE A 163 18.62 12.33 -0.22
N GLU A 164 19.49 13.03 -0.95
CA GLU A 164 20.86 12.58 -1.23
C GLU A 164 21.68 12.38 0.08
N ASN A 165 21.51 13.30 1.04
CA ASN A 165 22.13 13.21 2.35
C ASN A 165 21.60 12.02 3.16
N LEU A 166 20.28 11.78 3.15
CA LEU A 166 19.69 10.60 3.79
C LEU A 166 20.24 9.31 3.20
N ILE A 167 20.20 9.16 1.88
CA ILE A 167 20.70 7.97 1.17
C ILE A 167 22.17 7.69 1.50
N SER A 168 22.99 8.75 1.58
CA SER A 168 24.41 8.62 1.89
C SER A 168 24.67 8.10 3.31
N ASN A 169 23.77 8.38 4.26
CA ASN A 169 23.89 8.01 5.67
C ASN A 169 23.13 6.73 6.05
N ILE A 170 22.23 6.23 5.19
CA ILE A 170 21.54 4.96 5.40
C ILE A 170 22.49 3.80 5.06
N LYS A 171 22.57 2.82 5.97
CA LYS A 171 23.44 1.63 5.88
C LYS A 171 22.77 0.38 6.44
#